data_AF-E5L358-F1
#
_entry.id   AF-E5L358-F1
#
_cell.length_a   1.000
_cell.length_b   1.000
_cell.length_c   1.000
_cell.angle_alpha   90.00
_cell.angle_beta   90.00
_cell.angle_gamma   90.00
#
_symmetry.space_group_name_H-M   'P 1'
#
loop_
_entity.id
_entity.type
_entity.pdbx_description
1 polymer ?
#
loop_
_entity_poly.entity_id
_entity_poly.type
_entity_poly.pdbx_seq_one_letter_code
_entity_poly.pdbx_strand_id
1 'polypeptide(L)'
;RGPRAIKEIKKSAQKQMGTVDVRIETNLNKHIWSKGIRNVPFRVRVRPSRKRNEDEDSPHKLYTLVTYVPCANFKCLNTVNVESEA
;
A
#
# COMPACT_ATOMS: atom_id res chain seq x y z
N ARG A 1 -1.55 -8.45 15.69
CA ARG A 1 -1.40 -8.83 14.26
C ARG A 1 -1.48 -7.60 13.34
N GLY A 2 -2.33 -6.62 13.65
CA GLY A 2 -2.42 -5.33 12.92
C GLY A 2 -1.08 -4.63 12.64
N PRO A 3 -0.28 -4.27 13.66
CA PRO A 3 1.00 -3.58 13.43
C PRO A 3 1.98 -4.36 12.55
N ARG A 4 1.98 -5.70 12.66
CA ARG A 4 2.81 -6.57 11.84
C ARG A 4 2.35 -6.57 10.38
N ALA A 5 1.04 -6.55 10.14
CA ALA A 5 0.49 -6.46 8.78
C ALA A 5 0.90 -5.15 8.09
N ILE A 6 0.86 -4.03 8.80
CA ILE A 6 1.32 -2.73 8.29
C ILE A 6 2.81 -2.78 7.90
N LYS A 7 3.67 -3.36 8.76
CA LYS A 7 5.10 -3.53 8.46
C LYS A 7 5.31 -4.41 7.23
N GLU A 8 4.56 -5.49 7.10
CA GLU A 8 4.68 -6.41 5.95
C GLU A 8 4.22 -5.77 4.64
N ILE A 9 3.16 -4.95 4.68
CA ILE A 9 2.70 -4.18 3.52
C ILE A 9 3.79 -3.19 3.07
N LYS A 10 4.41 -2.47 4.02
CA LYS A 10 5.54 -1.57 3.70
C LYS A 10 6.69 -2.33 3.06
N LYS A 11 7.09 -3.47 3.64
CA LYS A 11 8.16 -4.31 3.11
C LYS A 11 7.87 -4.82 1.70
N SER A 12 6.64 -5.25 1.44
CA SER A 12 6.20 -5.70 0.12
C SER A 12 6.27 -4.57 -0.91
N ALA A 13 5.74 -3.39 -0.56
CA ALA A 13 5.78 -2.21 -1.43
C ALA A 13 7.22 -1.74 -1.69
N GLN A 14 8.09 -1.74 -0.67
CA GLN A 14 9.51 -1.42 -0.80
C GLN A 14 10.22 -2.38 -1.76
N LYS A 15 9.94 -3.68 -1.66
CA LYS A 15 10.52 -4.70 -2.56
C LYS A 15 10.04 -4.56 -4.00
N GLN A 16 8.76 -4.26 -4.21
CA GLN A 16 8.18 -4.16 -5.55
C GLN A 16 8.52 -2.85 -6.26
N MET A 17 8.54 -1.72 -5.54
CA MET A 17 8.73 -0.38 -6.11
C MET A 17 10.16 0.16 -6.00
N GLY A 18 11.00 -0.45 -5.16
CA GLY A 18 12.40 -0.04 -4.95
C GLY A 18 12.56 1.28 -4.19
N THR A 19 11.53 1.76 -3.49
CA THR A 19 11.55 3.01 -2.72
C THR A 19 11.61 2.74 -1.22
N VAL A 20 12.49 3.44 -0.50
CA VAL A 20 12.57 3.35 0.97
C VAL A 20 11.42 4.09 1.65
N ASP A 21 11.00 5.25 1.11
CA ASP A 21 9.81 5.97 1.60
C ASP A 21 8.53 5.31 1.08
N VAL A 22 7.77 4.71 2.00
CA VAL A 22 6.47 4.07 1.74
C VAL A 22 5.41 4.67 2.64
N ARG A 23 4.47 5.37 2.02
CA ARG A 23 3.35 6.05 2.67
C ARG A 23 2.08 5.22 2.50
N ILE A 24 1.41 4.92 3.60
CA ILE A 24 0.14 4.20 3.59
C ILE A 24 -0.99 5.20 3.62
N GLU A 25 -1.92 5.07 2.67
CA GLU A 25 -3.13 5.89 2.66
C GLU A 25 -4.01 5.61 3.89
N THR A 26 -4.72 6.63 4.35
CA THR A 26 -5.60 6.55 5.52
C THR A 26 -6.72 5.52 5.33
N ASN A 27 -7.26 5.37 4.12
CA ASN A 27 -8.29 4.39 3.79
C ASN A 27 -7.80 2.95 3.94
N LEU A 28 -6.59 2.67 3.47
CA LEU A 28 -5.95 1.36 3.66
C LEU A 28 -5.72 1.08 5.15
N ASN A 29 -5.25 2.07 5.90
CA ASN A 29 -5.08 1.92 7.35
C ASN A 29 -6.42 1.59 8.03
N LYS A 30 -7.47 2.37 7.78
CA LYS A 30 -8.82 2.11 8.33
C LYS A 30 -9.31 0.70 7.99
N HIS A 31 -9.11 0.24 6.74
CA HIS A 31 -9.51 -1.10 6.33
C HIS A 31 -8.76 -2.20 7.10
N ILE A 32 -7.45 -2.06 7.29
CA ILE A 32 -6.62 -3.00 8.06
C ILE A 32 -7.10 -3.08 9.52
N TRP A 33 -7.47 -1.95 10.12
CA TRP A 33 -7.91 -1.87 11.51
C TRP A 33 -9.42 -2.16 11.72
N SER A 34 -10.21 -2.27 10.65
CA SER A 34 -11.68 -2.42 10.72
C SER A 34 -12.15 -3.62 11.57
N LYS A 35 -11.37 -4.71 11.60
CA LYS A 35 -11.67 -5.94 12.35
C LYS A 35 -10.87 -6.05 13.67
N GLY A 36 -10.20 -4.97 14.08
CA GLY A 36 -9.37 -4.91 15.29
C GLY A 36 -7.97 -5.52 15.14
N ILE A 37 -7.22 -5.51 16.24
CA ILE A 37 -5.77 -5.85 16.24
C ILE A 37 -5.47 -7.35 16.02
N ARG A 38 -6.42 -8.23 16.39
CA ARG A 38 -6.28 -9.69 16.35
C ARG A 38 -6.75 -10.27 15.01
N ASN A 39 -7.80 -9.72 14.42
CA ASN A 39 -8.48 -10.30 13.25
C ASN A 39 -8.27 -9.46 11.98
N VAL A 40 -7.03 -9.23 11.57
CA VAL A 40 -6.72 -8.50 10.33
C VAL A 40 -7.33 -9.22 9.11
N PRO A 41 -7.83 -8.50 8.08
CA PRO A 41 -8.25 -9.12 6.82
C PRO A 41 -7.17 -10.02 6.21
N PHE A 42 -7.55 -11.23 5.79
CA PHE A 42 -6.61 -12.21 5.22
C PHE A 42 -6.05 -11.82 3.85
N ARG A 43 -6.84 -11.08 3.06
CA ARG A 43 -6.46 -10.59 1.73
C ARG A 43 -6.91 -9.15 1.60
N VAL A 44 -6.04 -8.32 1.02
CA VAL A 44 -6.30 -6.91 0.74
C VAL A 44 -5.79 -6.62 -0.66
N ARG A 45 -6.60 -5.95 -1.49
CA ARG A 45 -6.17 -5.48 -2.80
C ARG A 45 -5.66 -4.05 -2.63
N VAL A 46 -4.48 -3.82 -3.15
CA VAL A 46 -3.72 -2.60 -2.93
C VAL A 46 -3.21 -2.10 -4.26
N ARG A 47 -3.24 -0.79 -4.48
CA ARG A 47 -2.63 -0.13 -5.63
C ARG A 47 -1.45 0.70 -5.14
N PRO A 48 -0.21 0.19 -5.26
CA PRO A 48 0.99 0.98 -5.03
C PRO A 48 1.23 1.93 -6.21
N SER A 49 1.54 3.19 -5.91
CA SER A 49 1.86 4.21 -6.90
C SER A 49 3.14 4.91 -6.51
N ARG A 50 4.15 4.84 -7.39
CA ARG A 50 5.42 5.55 -7.21
C ARG A 50 5.28 6.97 -7.73
N LYS A 51 5.48 7.96 -6.86
CA LYS A 51 5.36 9.39 -7.18
C LYS A 51 6.68 10.10 -6.88
N ARG A 52 6.93 11.22 -7.57
CA ARG A 52 8.04 12.12 -7.23
C ARG A 52 7.68 12.89 -5.97
N ASN A 53 8.67 13.07 -5.10
CA ASN A 53 8.52 13.93 -3.93
C ASN A 53 8.79 15.38 -4.33
N GLU A 54 7.94 16.29 -3.88
CA GLU A 54 8.07 17.74 -4.08
C GLU A 54 8.72 18.42 -2.87
N ASP A 55 8.84 17.69 -1.75
CA ASP A 55 9.45 18.15 -0.52
C ASP A 55 10.98 18.16 -0.63
N GLU A 56 11.57 19.36 -0.60
CA GLU A 56 13.01 19.61 -0.78
C GLU A 56 13.84 19.10 0.41
N ASP A 57 13.24 18.98 1.60
CA ASP A 57 13.89 18.49 2.82
C ASP A 57 13.97 16.96 2.90
N SER A 58 13.34 16.23 1.96
CA SER A 58 13.34 14.78 1.98
C SER A 58 14.60 14.19 1.34
N PRO A 59 15.31 13.24 2.00
CA PRO A 59 16.47 12.57 1.41
C PRO A 59 16.10 11.65 0.21
N HIS A 60 14.80 11.45 -0.06
CA HIS A 60 14.32 10.55 -1.09
C HIS A 60 13.51 11.30 -2.15
N LYS A 61 14.01 11.29 -3.40
CA LYS A 61 13.36 11.89 -4.58
C LYS A 61 12.01 11.26 -4.94
N LEU A 62 11.77 10.03 -4.47
CA LEU A 62 10.61 9.22 -4.86
C LEU A 62 10.02 8.56 -3.61
N TYR A 63 8.69 8.54 -3.55
CA TYR A 63 7.96 7.82 -2.53
C TYR A 63 6.92 6.91 -3.17
N THR A 64 6.56 5.83 -2.48
CA THR A 64 5.44 4.97 -2.89
C THR A 64 4.24 5.28 -2.01
N LEU A 65 3.14 5.71 -2.63
CA LEU A 65 1.84 5.80 -1.99
C LEU A 65 1.09 4.49 -2.18
N VAL A 66 0.63 3.91 -1.08
CA VAL A 66 -0.06 2.64 -1.05
C VAL A 66 -1.55 2.88 -0.79
N THR A 67 -2.37 2.71 -1.83
CA THR A 67 -3.81 2.99 -1.79
C THR A 67 -4.66 1.74 -1.68
N TYR A 68 -5.84 1.86 -1.05
CA TYR A 68 -6.78 0.76 -0.93
C TYR A 68 -7.67 0.64 -2.18
N VAL A 69 -7.79 -0.58 -2.71
CA VAL A 69 -8.75 -0.86 -3.79
C VAL A 69 -9.88 -1.71 -3.22
N PRO A 70 -11.13 -1.19 -3.13
CA PRO A 70 -12.26 -1.99 -2.70
C PRO A 70 -12.49 -3.11 -3.70
N CYS A 71 -12.58 -4.33 -3.20
CA CYS A 71 -12.76 -5.51 -4.03
C CYS A 71 -13.67 -6.51 -3.32
N ALA A 72 -14.75 -6.91 -3.98
CA ALA A 72 -15.72 -7.85 -3.41
C ALA A 72 -15.20 -9.30 -3.45
N ASN A 73 -14.44 -9.67 -4.49
CA ASN A 73 -13.94 -11.04 -4.68
C ASN A 73 -12.45 -11.04 -5.00
N PHE A 74 -11.67 -11.83 -4.25
CA PHE A 74 -10.23 -11.97 -4.42
C PHE A 74 -9.82 -13.18 -5.28
N LYS A 75 -10.78 -13.98 -5.78
CA LYS A 75 -10.48 -15.14 -6.63
C LYS A 75 -10.00 -14.68 -8.01
N CYS A 76 -8.99 -15.36 -8.54
CA CYS A 76 -8.43 -15.16 -9.89
C CYS A 76 -7.87 -13.76 -10.19
N LEU A 77 -7.65 -12.91 -9.18
CA LEU A 77 -7.01 -11.62 -9.36
C LEU A 77 -5.50 -11.73 -9.31
N ASN A 78 -4.86 -11.43 -10.44
CA ASN A 78 -3.39 -11.36 -10.56
C ASN A 78 -2.90 -9.92 -10.41
N THR A 79 -1.58 -9.73 -10.32
CA THR A 79 -0.98 -8.40 -10.40
C THR A 79 -1.18 -7.84 -11.80
N VAL A 80 -1.72 -6.63 -11.90
CA VAL A 80 -2.00 -5.96 -13.16
C VAL A 80 -1.34 -4.59 -13.11
N ASN A 81 -0.68 -4.20 -14.20
CA ASN A 81 -0.16 -2.86 -14.35
C ASN A 81 -1.34 -1.92 -14.61
N VAL A 82 -1.50 -0.91 -13.77
CA VAL A 82 -2.56 0.09 -13.94
C VAL A 82 -1.95 1.31 -14.61
N GLU A 83 -2.50 1.70 -15.74
CA GLU A 83 -2.13 2.94 -16.42
C GLU A 83 -2.57 4.12 -15.56
N SER A 84 -1.69 5.09 -15.40
CA SER A 84 -2.05 6.42 -14.90
C SER A 84 -2.61 7.19 -16.09
N GLU A 85 -3.91 7.47 -16.09
CA GLU A 85 -4.46 8.52 -16.96
C GLU A 85 -3.65 9.79 -16.68
N ALA A 86 -3.02 10.30 -17.74
CA ALA A 86 -2.13 11.45 -17.73
C ALA A 86 -2.93 12.74 -17.54
#